data_AF-T1GYT8-F1
#
_entry.id   AF-T1GYT8-F1
#
_cell.length_a   1.000
_cell.length_b   1.000
_cell.length_c   1.000
_cell.angle_alpha   90.00
_cell.angle_beta   90.00
_cell.angle_gamma   90.00
#
_symmetry.space_group_name_H-M   'P 1'
#
loop_
_entity.id
_entity.type
_entity.pdbx_description
1 polymer ?
#
loop_
_entity_poly.entity_id
_entity_poly.type
_entity_poly.pdbx_seq_one_letter_code
_entity_poly.pdbx_strand_id
1 'polypeptide(L)'
;MIFVGIAATMGALALLILFVGFLATGSTRYKVYREWRSRVGGRITCAVLMCLTYLLNFIWILILCFLCVITFVYTMFWNMCASVEKSNTCIDLNQFHFMFPAGTKQEDMRICEKYEIKAFCKDGVENSEVMFILATLSSLLVIMSLVHYLMCLSANYAHIRDHEKFQELQEIQNLAEYENNMSKDRF
;
A
#
# COMPACT_ATOMS: atom_id res chain seq x y z
N MET A 1 11.91 -18.69 -5.68
CA MET A 1 12.99 -17.80 -5.22
C MET A 1 12.58 -16.32 -5.31
N ILE A 2 12.25 -15.79 -6.48
CA ILE A 2 11.91 -14.36 -6.68
C ILE A 2 10.71 -13.92 -5.82
N PHE A 3 9.59 -14.65 -5.86
CA PHE A 3 8.40 -14.34 -5.04
C PHE A 3 8.68 -14.34 -3.53
N VAL A 4 9.49 -15.28 -3.04
CA VAL A 4 9.88 -15.36 -1.63
C VAL A 4 10.76 -14.17 -1.25
N GLY A 5 11.68 -13.75 -2.13
CA GLY A 5 12.50 -12.56 -1.93
C GLY A 5 11.66 -11.27 -1.87
N ILE A 6 10.67 -11.14 -2.76
CA ILE A 6 9.75 -9.99 -2.76
C ILE A 6 8.91 -9.99 -1.47
N ALA A 7 8.35 -11.13 -1.07
CA ALA A 7 7.58 -11.23 0.17
C ALA A 7 8.41 -10.89 1.41
N ALA A 8 9.64 -11.40 1.50
CA ALA A 8 10.55 -11.12 2.61
C ALA A 8 10.94 -9.63 2.69
N THR A 9 11.24 -9.00 1.54
CA THR A 9 11.58 -7.58 1.48
C THR A 9 10.38 -6.69 1.83
N MET A 10 9.18 -7.03 1.35
CA MET A 10 7.95 -6.33 1.71
C MET A 10 7.65 -6.45 3.22
N GLY A 11 7.83 -7.64 3.81
CA GLY A 11 7.68 -7.85 5.25
C GLY A 11 8.69 -7.05 6.07
N ALA A 12 9.95 -7.02 5.65
CA ALA A 12 10.99 -6.22 6.30
C ALA A 12 10.70 -4.71 6.22
N LEU A 13 10.25 -4.22 5.05
CA LEU A 13 9.84 -2.82 4.88
C LEU A 13 8.64 -2.48 5.78
N ALA A 14 7.63 -3.36 5.87
CA ALA A 14 6.49 -3.15 6.75
C ALA A 14 6.91 -3.05 8.23
N LEU A 15 7.80 -3.93 8.70
CA LEU A 15 8.33 -3.89 10.06
C LEU A 15 9.16 -2.64 10.33
N LEU A 16 9.98 -2.20 9.37
CA LEU A 16 10.75 -0.97 9.47
C LEU A 16 9.84 0.26 9.57
N ILE A 17 8.84 0.35 8.70
CA ILE A 17 7.87 1.45 8.69
C ILE A 17 7.11 1.49 10.03
N LEU A 18 6.69 0.32 10.53
CA LEU A 18 5.98 0.18 11.80
C LEU A 18 6.87 0.55 13.00
N PHE A 19 8.13 0.11 13.02
CA PHE A 19 9.11 0.48 14.05
C PHE A 19 9.36 1.99 14.07
N VAL A 20 9.56 2.59 12.88
CA VAL A 20 9.77 4.04 12.76
C VAL A 20 8.50 4.82 13.13
N GLY A 21 7.31 4.26 12.87
CA GLY A 21 6.02 4.78 13.33
C GLY A 21 5.92 4.89 14.85
N PHE A 22 6.31 3.85 15.56
CA PHE A 22 6.37 3.87 17.02
C PHE A 22 7.35 4.92 17.54
N LEU A 23 8.53 5.01 16.94
CA LEU A 23 9.54 6.01 17.32
C LEU A 23 9.08 7.46 17.05
N ALA A 24 8.25 7.68 16.03
CA ALA A 24 7.70 9.00 15.70
C ALA A 24 6.64 9.49 16.70
N THR A 25 5.96 8.59 17.44
CA THR A 25 4.77 8.90 18.27
C THR A 25 5.11 9.31 19.73
N GLY A 26 6.26 9.95 19.95
CA GLY A 26 6.39 10.93 21.05
C GLY A 26 6.93 10.48 22.42
N SER A 27 7.17 9.20 22.70
CA SER A 27 7.68 8.77 24.03
C SER A 27 9.22 8.64 24.11
N THR A 28 9.91 8.33 23.01
CA THR A 28 11.38 8.07 23.03
C THR A 28 12.24 9.30 22.72
N ARG A 29 11.62 10.44 22.37
CA ARG A 29 12.33 11.70 22.09
C ARG A 29 13.06 12.29 23.32
N TYR A 30 12.62 11.96 24.54
CA TYR A 30 13.12 12.62 25.74
C TYR A 30 14.47 12.06 26.25
N LYS A 31 14.85 10.82 25.91
CA LYS A 31 16.00 10.15 26.53
C LYS A 31 17.27 10.05 25.68
N VAL A 32 17.22 10.17 24.34
CA VAL A 32 18.36 9.72 23.49
C VAL A 32 19.09 10.84 22.72
N TYR A 33 18.49 12.01 22.46
CA TYR A 33 19.17 13.02 21.62
C TYR A 33 19.16 14.42 22.25
N ARG A 34 20.21 14.70 23.03
CA ARG A 34 20.48 15.99 23.69
C ARG A 34 21.12 17.04 22.78
N GLU A 35 21.23 16.79 21.48
CA GLU A 35 21.88 17.70 20.52
C GLU A 35 20.90 18.34 19.54
N TRP A 36 21.08 19.65 19.35
CA TRP A 36 20.29 20.57 18.52
C TRP A 36 20.01 20.07 17.09
N ARG A 37 20.91 19.27 16.52
CA ARG A 37 20.81 18.64 15.19
C ARG A 37 19.67 17.61 15.07
N SER A 38 19.18 17.07 16.18
CA SER A 38 18.13 16.04 16.20
C SER A 38 16.71 16.60 16.08
N ARG A 39 16.47 17.86 16.47
CA ARG A 39 15.14 18.49 16.36
C ARG A 39 14.72 18.64 14.89
N VAL A 40 15.62 19.18 14.06
CA VAL A 40 15.48 19.31 12.59
C VAL A 40 15.34 17.94 11.90
N GLY A 41 16.04 16.92 12.39
CA GLY A 41 15.98 15.56 11.84
C GLY A 41 14.59 14.92 11.90
N GLY A 42 13.79 15.23 12.92
CA GLY A 42 12.45 14.64 13.07
C GLY A 42 11.43 15.11 12.02
N ARG A 43 11.46 16.39 11.64
CA ARG A 43 10.55 16.92 10.60
C ARG A 43 10.91 16.41 9.23
N ILE A 44 12.20 16.41 8.90
CA ILE A 44 12.69 15.88 7.63
C ILE A 44 12.38 14.38 7.56
N THR A 45 12.63 13.63 8.63
CA THR A 45 12.32 12.19 8.69
C THR A 45 10.81 11.93 8.55
N CYS A 46 9.97 12.66 9.29
CA CYS A 46 8.52 12.51 9.21
C CYS A 46 7.96 12.90 7.82
N ALA A 47 8.48 13.98 7.22
CA ALA A 47 8.11 14.39 5.86
C ALA A 47 8.53 13.37 4.80
N VAL A 48 9.75 12.84 4.90
CA VAL A 48 10.25 11.79 4.00
C VAL A 48 9.43 10.51 4.13
N LEU A 49 9.09 10.10 5.36
CA LEU A 49 8.23 8.93 5.60
C LEU A 49 6.81 9.13 5.09
N MET A 50 6.22 10.31 5.24
CA MET A 50 4.92 10.62 4.66
C MET A 50 4.99 10.53 3.13
N CYS A 51 6.00 11.11 2.49
CA CYS A 51 6.19 11.03 1.04
C CYS A 51 6.35 9.57 0.59
N LEU A 52 7.23 8.80 1.24
CA LEU A 52 7.47 7.40 0.92
C LEU A 52 6.20 6.55 1.09
N THR A 53 5.47 6.73 2.18
CA THR A 53 4.23 6.00 2.45
C THR A 53 3.15 6.35 1.42
N TYR A 54 3.07 7.62 1.01
CA TYR A 54 2.14 8.07 -0.02
C TYR A 54 2.44 7.43 -1.39
N LEU A 55 3.72 7.39 -1.79
CA LEU A 55 4.14 6.71 -3.02
C LEU A 55 3.85 5.21 -2.96
N LEU A 56 4.12 4.57 -1.81
CA LEU A 56 3.82 3.17 -1.61
C LEU A 56 2.31 2.90 -1.69
N ASN A 57 1.48 3.76 -1.10
CA ASN A 57 0.03 3.66 -1.18
C ASN A 57 -0.47 3.77 -2.64
N PHE A 58 0.07 4.72 -3.42
CA PHE A 58 -0.25 4.85 -4.83
C PHE A 58 0.11 3.59 -5.63
N ILE A 59 1.28 3.01 -5.39
CA ILE A 59 1.70 1.74 -6.01
C ILE A 59 0.72 0.61 -5.68
N TRP A 60 0.34 0.47 -4.41
CA TRP A 60 -0.62 -0.57 -4.00
C TRP A 60 -2.02 -0.37 -4.58
N ILE A 61 -2.46 0.87 -4.80
CA ILE A 61 -3.72 1.15 -5.50
C ILE A 61 -3.65 0.67 -6.96
N LEU A 62 -2.54 0.89 -7.65
CA LEU A 62 -2.34 0.37 -9.01
C LEU A 62 -2.33 -1.17 -9.04
N ILE A 63 -1.66 -1.81 -8.09
CA ILE A 63 -1.65 -3.27 -7.94
C ILE A 63 -3.07 -3.78 -7.70
N LEU A 64 -3.84 -3.14 -6.79
CA LEU A 64 -5.22 -3.50 -6.53
C LEU A 64 -6.08 -3.40 -7.79
N CYS A 65 -5.95 -2.32 -8.56
CA CYS A 65 -6.70 -2.14 -9.81
C CYS A 65 -6.41 -3.29 -10.78
N PHE A 66 -5.14 -3.65 -10.96
CA PHE A 66 -4.74 -4.78 -11.80
C PHE A 66 -5.29 -6.12 -11.26
N LEU A 67 -5.17 -6.37 -9.95
CA LEU A 67 -5.69 -7.58 -9.32
C LEU A 67 -7.20 -7.69 -9.48
N CYS A 68 -7.96 -6.60 -9.33
CA CYS A 68 -9.41 -6.58 -9.56
C CYS A 68 -9.76 -7.02 -11.00
N VAL A 69 -9.02 -6.55 -12.01
CA VAL A 69 -9.24 -6.96 -13.41
C VAL A 69 -8.97 -8.45 -13.59
N ILE A 70 -7.86 -8.95 -13.04
CA ILE A 70 -7.51 -10.37 -13.11
C ILE A 70 -8.56 -11.23 -12.39
N THR A 71 -8.95 -10.87 -11.16
CA THR A 71 -10.00 -11.57 -10.40
C THR A 71 -11.29 -11.60 -11.19
N PHE A 72 -11.70 -10.48 -11.80
CA PHE A 72 -12.90 -10.44 -12.64
C PHE A 72 -12.84 -11.42 -13.82
N VAL A 73 -11.71 -11.49 -14.53
CA VAL A 73 -11.51 -12.45 -15.64
C VAL A 73 -11.63 -13.90 -15.15
N TYR A 74 -11.00 -14.25 -14.04
CA TYR A 74 -11.10 -15.60 -13.47
C TYR A 74 -12.51 -15.94 -12.97
N THR A 75 -13.24 -14.98 -12.39
CA THR A 75 -14.64 -15.16 -12.01
C THR A 75 -15.54 -15.35 -13.25
N MET A 76 -15.23 -14.72 -14.38
CA MET A 76 -15.93 -15.02 -15.64
C MET A 76 -15.67 -16.47 -16.10
N PHE A 77 -14.42 -16.93 -16.06
CA PHE A 77 -14.10 -18.33 -16.38
C PHE A 77 -14.75 -19.33 -15.43
N TRP A 78 -14.83 -19.01 -14.14
CA TRP A 78 -15.52 -19.84 -13.15
C TRP A 78 -17.00 -20.01 -13.48
N ASN A 79 -17.68 -18.91 -13.82
CA ASN A 79 -19.09 -18.95 -14.23
C ASN A 79 -19.30 -19.76 -15.52
N MET A 80 -18.36 -19.71 -16.47
CA MET A 80 -18.41 -20.55 -17.66
C MET A 80 -18.26 -22.05 -17.32
N CYS A 81 -17.32 -22.38 -16.45
CA CYS A 81 -17.12 -23.75 -15.95
C CYS A 81 -18.37 -24.31 -15.25
N ALA A 82 -19.00 -23.51 -14.39
CA ALA A 82 -20.24 -23.89 -13.71
C ALA A 82 -21.42 -24.11 -14.68
N SER A 83 -21.48 -23.34 -15.78
CA SER A 83 -22.52 -23.48 -16.80
C SER A 83 -22.35 -24.76 -17.64
N VAL A 84 -21.10 -25.12 -17.94
CA VAL A 84 -20.75 -26.33 -18.71
C VAL A 84 -21.06 -27.61 -17.93
N GLU A 85 -20.72 -27.65 -16.64
CA GLU A 85 -21.04 -28.79 -15.76
C GLU A 85 -22.55 -29.09 -15.72
N LYS A 86 -23.39 -28.04 -15.80
CA LYS A 86 -24.85 -28.18 -15.76
C LYS A 86 -25.47 -28.59 -17.09
N SER A 87 -24.86 -28.22 -18.22
CA SER A 87 -25.48 -28.34 -19.55
C SER A 87 -24.81 -29.39 -20.46
N ASN A 88 -23.71 -30.03 -20.05
CA ASN A 88 -22.89 -30.93 -20.88
C ASN A 88 -22.46 -30.30 -22.22
N THR A 89 -22.30 -28.97 -22.25
CA THR A 89 -21.86 -28.22 -23.42
C THR A 89 -20.34 -28.04 -23.42
N CYS A 90 -19.74 -27.73 -24.56
CA CYS A 90 -18.30 -27.42 -24.63
C CYS A 90 -18.02 -26.00 -24.13
N ILE A 91 -16.80 -25.77 -23.61
CA ILE A 91 -16.32 -24.41 -23.30
C ILE A 91 -15.91 -23.76 -24.62
N ASP A 92 -16.54 -22.63 -24.97
CA ASP A 92 -16.17 -21.83 -26.14
C ASP A 92 -15.38 -20.57 -25.72
N LEU A 93 -14.09 -20.53 -26.06
CA LEU A 93 -13.17 -19.43 -25.74
C LEU A 93 -13.03 -18.41 -26.88
N ASN A 94 -13.81 -18.53 -27.96
CA ASN A 94 -13.76 -17.57 -29.09
C ASN A 94 -13.96 -16.11 -28.65
N GLN A 95 -14.77 -15.89 -27.60
CA GLN A 95 -14.99 -14.55 -27.03
C GLN A 95 -13.72 -13.93 -26.45
N PHE A 96 -12.71 -14.75 -26.11
CA PHE A 96 -11.41 -14.35 -25.62
C PHE A 96 -10.32 -14.46 -26.69
N HIS A 97 -10.66 -14.47 -27.99
CA HIS A 97 -9.66 -14.62 -29.06
C HIS A 97 -8.51 -13.60 -28.97
N PHE A 98 -8.77 -12.41 -28.41
CA PHE A 98 -7.77 -11.36 -28.22
C PHE A 98 -6.63 -11.75 -27.26
N MET A 99 -6.86 -12.76 -26.40
CA MET A 99 -5.88 -13.27 -25.44
C MET A 99 -4.97 -14.35 -26.07
N PHE A 100 -5.35 -14.88 -27.23
CA PHE A 100 -4.60 -15.92 -27.93
C PHE A 100 -3.66 -15.30 -29.00
N PRO A 101 -2.51 -15.94 -29.28
CA PRO A 101 -1.58 -15.47 -30.31
C PRO A 101 -2.22 -15.45 -31.71
N ALA A 102 -1.76 -14.54 -32.56
CA ALA A 102 -2.30 -14.39 -33.91
C ALA A 102 -2.15 -15.67 -34.73
N GLY A 103 -3.26 -16.22 -35.23
CA GLY A 103 -3.30 -17.43 -36.05
C GLY A 103 -3.83 -18.69 -35.35
N THR A 104 -4.27 -18.61 -34.08
CA THR A 104 -4.95 -19.72 -33.42
C THR A 104 -6.26 -20.06 -34.13
N LYS A 105 -6.46 -21.32 -34.47
CA LYS A 105 -7.67 -21.77 -35.16
C LYS A 105 -8.87 -21.80 -34.21
N GLN A 106 -10.07 -21.59 -34.74
CA GLN A 106 -11.29 -21.59 -33.91
C GLN A 106 -11.65 -22.96 -33.33
N GLU A 107 -11.20 -24.03 -33.98
CA GLU A 107 -11.34 -25.41 -33.48
C GLU A 107 -10.52 -25.64 -32.21
N ASP A 108 -9.35 -25.01 -32.08
CA ASP A 108 -8.48 -25.15 -30.90
C ASP A 108 -8.93 -24.27 -29.71
N MET A 109 -9.88 -23.34 -29.94
CA MET A 109 -10.46 -22.46 -28.91
C MET A 109 -11.72 -23.06 -28.26
N ARG A 110 -12.08 -24.30 -28.61
CA ARG A 110 -13.22 -25.02 -28.04
C ARG A 110 -12.74 -26.25 -27.29
N ILE A 111 -13.08 -26.32 -26.00
CA ILE A 111 -12.70 -27.42 -25.13
C ILE A 111 -13.95 -28.27 -24.89
N CYS A 112 -14.01 -29.43 -25.53
CA CYS A 112 -15.14 -30.38 -25.44
C CYS A 112 -14.78 -31.65 -24.65
N GLU A 113 -13.50 -31.98 -24.53
CA GLU A 113 -13.07 -33.22 -23.90
C GLU A 113 -13.18 -33.13 -22.38
N LYS A 114 -13.85 -34.12 -21.75
CA LYS A 114 -14.13 -34.10 -20.30
C LYS A 114 -12.87 -33.99 -19.44
N TYR A 115 -11.77 -34.59 -19.90
CA TYR A 115 -10.48 -34.52 -19.23
C TYR A 115 -9.93 -33.08 -19.25
N GLU A 116 -9.94 -32.43 -20.41
CA GLU A 116 -9.44 -31.06 -20.59
C GLU A 116 -10.31 -30.03 -19.87
N ILE A 117 -11.64 -30.21 -19.87
CA ILE A 117 -12.57 -29.38 -19.08
C ILE A 117 -12.23 -29.45 -17.59
N LYS A 118 -11.98 -30.66 -17.08
CA LYS A 118 -11.62 -30.84 -15.67
C LYS A 118 -10.28 -30.18 -15.34
N ALA A 119 -9.26 -30.37 -16.18
CA ALA A 119 -7.96 -29.75 -15.98
C ALA A 119 -8.04 -28.22 -16.02
N PHE A 120 -8.80 -27.65 -16.95
CA PHE A 120 -8.99 -26.20 -17.03
C PHE A 120 -9.77 -25.65 -15.84
N CYS A 121 -10.96 -26.18 -15.56
CA CYS A 121 -11.86 -25.64 -14.55
C CYS A 121 -11.40 -25.90 -13.12
N LYS A 122 -10.93 -27.12 -12.82
CA LYS A 122 -10.53 -27.53 -11.47
C LYS A 122 -9.10 -27.11 -11.16
N ASP A 123 -8.14 -27.49 -12.00
CA ASP A 123 -6.71 -27.29 -11.71
C ASP A 123 -6.25 -25.87 -12.07
N GLY A 124 -6.85 -25.27 -13.10
CA GLY A 124 -6.55 -23.91 -13.55
C GLY A 124 -7.38 -22.82 -12.85
N VAL A 125 -8.68 -22.81 -13.11
CA VAL A 125 -9.57 -21.67 -12.77
C VAL A 125 -9.87 -21.62 -11.27
N GLU A 126 -10.33 -22.70 -10.64
CA GLU A 126 -10.71 -22.73 -9.22
C GLU A 126 -9.58 -22.27 -8.30
N ASN A 127 -8.44 -22.92 -8.45
CA ASN A 127 -7.29 -22.68 -7.59
C ASN A 127 -6.74 -21.26 -7.80
N SER A 128 -6.71 -20.78 -9.04
CA SER A 128 -6.24 -19.43 -9.35
C SER A 128 -7.21 -18.36 -8.84
N GLU A 129 -8.52 -18.54 -9.02
CA GLU A 129 -9.53 -17.58 -8.58
C GLU A 129 -9.43 -17.33 -7.07
N VAL A 130 -9.40 -18.40 -6.26
CA VAL A 130 -9.31 -18.28 -4.80
C VAL A 130 -8.04 -17.53 -4.39
N MET A 131 -6.91 -17.82 -5.01
CA MET A 131 -5.64 -17.12 -4.74
C MET A 131 -5.71 -15.63 -5.11
N PHE A 132 -6.34 -15.29 -6.25
CA PHE A 132 -6.51 -13.90 -6.65
C PHE A 132 -7.50 -13.14 -5.76
N ILE A 133 -8.59 -13.77 -5.31
CA ILE A 133 -9.52 -13.15 -4.34
C ILE A 133 -8.77 -12.84 -3.03
N LEU A 134 -8.01 -13.80 -2.50
CA LEU A 134 -7.21 -13.60 -1.30
C LEU A 134 -6.15 -12.51 -1.47
N ALA A 135 -5.51 -12.44 -2.64
CA ALA A 135 -4.55 -11.38 -2.96
C ALA A 135 -5.21 -10.00 -3.01
N THR A 136 -6.40 -9.89 -3.62
CA THR A 136 -7.19 -8.64 -3.68
C THR A 136 -7.59 -8.17 -2.29
N LEU A 137 -8.11 -9.06 -1.44
CA LEU A 137 -8.44 -8.75 -0.04
C LEU A 137 -7.19 -8.31 0.76
N SER A 138 -6.06 -9.00 0.56
CA SER A 138 -4.80 -8.64 1.21
C SER A 138 -4.31 -7.26 0.78
N SER A 139 -4.40 -6.94 -0.51
CA SER A 139 -4.03 -5.62 -1.04
C SER A 139 -4.90 -4.51 -0.45
N LEU A 140 -6.21 -4.75 -0.28
CA LEU A 140 -7.12 -3.81 0.39
C LEU A 140 -6.69 -3.53 1.85
N LEU A 141 -6.34 -4.58 2.59
CA LEU A 141 -5.85 -4.45 3.97
C LEU A 141 -4.54 -3.66 4.04
N VAL A 142 -3.63 -3.86 3.09
CA VAL A 142 -2.38 -3.08 3.00
C VAL A 142 -2.67 -1.60 2.74
N ILE A 143 -3.55 -1.29 1.78
CA ILE A 143 -3.94 0.10 1.49
C ILE A 143 -4.57 0.76 2.71
N MET A 144 -5.51 0.08 3.37
CA MET A 144 -6.14 0.58 4.60
C MET A 144 -5.11 0.84 5.69
N SER A 145 -4.15 -0.07 5.88
CA SER A 145 -3.07 0.09 6.86
C SER A 145 -2.18 1.29 6.55
N LEU A 146 -1.81 1.49 5.28
CA LEU A 146 -0.99 2.63 4.84
C LEU A 146 -1.73 3.97 5.01
N VAL A 147 -3.04 4.01 4.78
CA VAL A 147 -3.86 5.21 5.01
C VAL A 147 -3.93 5.56 6.51
N HIS A 148 -4.15 4.57 7.37
CA HIS A 148 -4.10 4.79 8.82
C HIS A 148 -2.72 5.27 9.28
N TYR A 149 -1.66 4.70 8.70
CA TYR A 149 -0.30 5.13 9.00
C TYR A 149 -0.03 6.58 8.56
N LEU A 150 -0.51 6.99 7.37
CA LEU A 150 -0.45 8.39 6.92
C LEU A 150 -1.23 9.33 7.86
N MET A 151 -2.40 8.91 8.34
CA MET A 151 -3.18 9.68 9.32
C MET A 151 -2.37 9.92 10.60
N CYS A 152 -1.75 8.88 11.15
CA CYS A 152 -0.89 9.00 12.34
C CYS A 152 0.34 9.89 12.08
N LEU A 153 1.01 9.72 10.93
CA LEU A 153 2.17 10.54 10.56
C LEU A 153 1.79 12.02 10.39
N SER A 154 0.66 12.31 9.76
CA SER A 154 0.19 13.69 9.54
C SER A 154 -0.16 14.39 10.86
N ALA A 155 -0.79 13.68 11.80
CA ALA A 155 -1.03 14.19 13.15
C ALA A 155 0.29 14.47 13.89
N ASN A 156 1.25 13.54 13.84
CA ASN A 156 2.58 13.71 14.42
C ASN A 156 3.34 14.89 13.79
N TYR A 157 3.25 15.06 12.47
CA TYR A 157 3.87 16.16 11.76
C TYR A 157 3.26 17.51 12.13
N ALA A 158 1.93 17.60 12.22
CA ALA A 158 1.23 18.80 12.66
C ALA A 158 1.63 19.18 14.09
N HIS A 159 1.63 18.20 15.01
CA HIS A 159 2.07 18.42 16.39
C HIS A 159 3.51 18.95 16.48
N ILE A 160 4.47 18.34 15.77
CA ILE A 160 5.87 18.83 15.77
C ILE A 160 5.96 20.25 15.20
N ARG A 161 5.25 20.53 14.10
CA ARG A 161 5.22 21.86 13.48
C ARG A 161 4.64 22.91 14.43
N ASP A 162 3.59 22.58 15.16
CA ASP A 162 2.90 23.51 16.03
C ASP A 162 3.73 23.81 17.30
N HIS A 163 4.44 22.80 17.85
CA HIS A 163 5.41 23.00 18.94
C HIS A 163 6.56 23.94 18.56
N GLU A 164 7.10 23.80 17.35
CA GLU A 164 8.17 24.69 16.88
C GLU A 164 7.67 26.13 16.71
N LYS A 165 6.48 26.32 16.12
CA LYS A 165 5.87 27.66 16.05
C LYS A 165 5.68 28.27 17.43
N PHE A 166 5.28 27.46 18.42
CA PHE A 166 5.14 27.93 19.79
C PHE A 166 6.48 28.34 20.41
N GLN A 167 7.56 27.57 20.18
CA GLN A 167 8.91 27.92 20.62
C GLN A 167 9.43 29.20 19.95
N GLU A 168 9.26 29.36 18.63
CA GLU A 168 9.62 30.57 17.90
C GLU A 168 8.90 31.81 18.45
N LEU A 169 7.61 31.69 18.77
CA LEU A 169 6.84 32.79 19.37
C LEU A 169 7.36 33.15 20.78
N GLN A 170 7.71 32.17 21.61
CA GLN A 170 8.30 32.42 22.93
C GLN A 170 9.65 33.11 22.84
N GLU A 171 10.50 32.72 21.90
CA GLU A 171 11.81 33.36 21.68
C GLU A 171 11.65 34.83 21.26
N ILE A 172 10.68 35.14 20.38
CA ILE A 172 10.36 36.52 19.98
C ILE A 172 9.85 37.35 21.17
N GLN A 173 8.98 36.78 22.01
CA GLN A 173 8.47 37.48 23.20
C GLN A 173 9.58 37.79 24.20
N ASN A 174 10.46 36.82 24.47
CA ASN A 174 11.59 37.01 25.39
C ASN A 174 12.56 38.09 24.90
N LEU A 175 12.82 38.16 23.58
CA LEU A 175 13.65 39.20 22.98
C LEU A 175 13.00 40.59 23.11
N ALA A 176 11.70 40.70 22.84
CA ALA A 176 10.96 41.95 22.99
C ALA A 176 10.93 42.45 24.44
N GLU A 177 10.77 41.55 25.42
CA GLU A 177 10.85 41.88 26.85
C GLU A 177 12.26 42.35 27.24
N TYR A 178 13.30 41.69 26.74
CA TYR A 178 14.69 42.09 26.98
C TYR A 178 14.99 43.50 26.43
N GLU A 179 14.55 43.80 25.21
CA GLU A 179 14.70 45.14 24.61
C GLU A 179 13.95 46.22 25.40
N ASN A 180 12.73 45.93 25.84
CA ASN A 180 11.92 46.87 26.62
C ASN A 180 12.57 47.17 27.98
N ASN A 181 13.08 46.14 28.67
CA ASN A 181 13.80 46.32 29.93
C ASN A 181 15.08 47.16 29.74
N MET A 182 15.86 46.89 28.69
CA MET A 182 17.07 47.65 28.38
C MET A 182 16.77 49.12 27.99
N SER A 183 15.61 49.38 27.39
CA SER A 183 15.16 50.76 27.14
C SER A 183 14.77 51.47 28.43
N LYS A 184 14.15 50.77 29.38
CA LYS A 184 13.72 51.35 30.66
C LYS A 184 14.90 51.73 31.55
N ASP A 185 15.98 50.97 31.52
CA ASP A 185 17.22 51.28 32.26
C ASP A 185 18.01 52.47 31.68
N ARG A 186 17.62 52.96 30.50
CA ARG A 186 18.29 54.07 29.81
C ARG A 186 17.69 55.46 30.11
N PHE A 187 16.62 55.53 30.89
CA PHE A 187 15.92 56.75 31.30
C PHE A 187 15.95 56.96 32.81
#